data_AF-A0AAW0KF99-F1
#
_entry.id   AF-A0AAW0KF99-F1
#
_cell.length_a   1.000
_cell.length_b   1.000
_cell.length_c   1.000
_cell.angle_alpha   90.00
_cell.angle_beta   90.00
_cell.angle_gamma   90.00
#
_symmetry.space_group_name_H-M   'P 1'
#
loop_
_entity.id
_entity.type
_entity.pdbx_description
1 polymer ?
#
loop_
_entity_poly.entity_id
_entity_poly.type
_entity_poly.pdbx_seq_one_letter_code
_entity_poly.pdbx_strand_id
1 'polypeptide(L)'
;MASTAQSNDPLHVFFFPFMSPGHLSPMIDIARLFASHGTKATILATPQKITRFQTILNRDQHTTNNNNIIDLLVLDFPYSEANLPENYENLDTLPSRNLSYNFTKAIMTL
;
A
#
# COMPACT_ATOMS: atom_id res chain seq x y z
N MET A 1 -16.28 21.06 36.47
CA MET A 1 -16.59 20.34 35.22
C MET A 1 -15.26 19.91 34.60
N ALA A 2 -14.93 18.62 34.65
CA ALA A 2 -13.68 18.12 34.10
C ALA A 2 -13.82 18.06 32.58
N SER A 3 -13.03 18.87 31.88
CA SER A 3 -12.87 18.79 30.42
C SER A 3 -12.13 17.49 30.12
N THR A 4 -12.83 16.52 29.52
CA THR A 4 -12.17 15.35 28.94
C THR A 4 -11.36 15.84 27.75
N ALA A 5 -10.04 15.89 27.88
CA ALA A 5 -9.16 16.13 26.74
C ALA A 5 -9.40 15.01 25.73
N GLN A 6 -10.15 15.31 24.67
CA GLN A 6 -10.25 14.45 23.49
C GLN A 6 -8.82 14.33 22.95
N SER A 7 -8.25 13.13 22.94
CA SER A 7 -6.98 12.88 22.25
C SER A 7 -7.18 13.28 20.79
N ASN A 8 -6.51 14.35 20.36
CA ASN A 8 -6.68 14.94 19.04
C ASN A 8 -5.84 14.19 17.98
N ASP A 9 -5.65 12.88 18.18
CA ASP A 9 -4.85 12.06 17.29
C ASP A 9 -5.59 11.93 15.94
N PRO A 10 -4.92 12.20 14.82
CA PRO A 10 -5.54 12.08 13.51
C PRO A 10 -5.97 10.63 13.28
N LEU A 11 -7.14 10.45 12.67
CA LEU A 11 -7.57 9.14 12.18
C LEU A 11 -6.44 8.53 11.34
N HIS A 12 -6.14 7.25 11.56
CA HIS A 12 -5.13 6.52 10.81
C HIS A 12 -5.79 5.43 9.97
N VAL A 13 -5.71 5.57 8.65
CA VAL A 13 -6.27 4.62 7.67
C VAL A 13 -5.15 3.85 6.99
N PHE A 14 -5.33 2.53 6.94
CA PHE A 14 -4.46 1.61 6.22
C PHE A 14 -5.11 1.20 4.91
N PHE A 15 -4.34 1.28 3.83
CA PHE A 15 -4.76 0.93 2.48
C PHE A 15 -4.00 -0.32 2.07
N PHE A 16 -4.71 -1.43 1.88
CA PHE A 16 -4.13 -2.68 1.41
C PHE A 16 -4.60 -2.99 -0.02
N PRO A 17 -3.89 -2.47 -1.04
CA PRO A 17 -4.28 -2.67 -2.42
C PRO A 17 -3.92 -4.08 -2.89
N PHE A 18 -4.71 -4.61 -3.84
CA PHE A 18 -4.29 -5.80 -4.56
C PHE A 18 -3.05 -5.49 -5.42
N MET A 19 -2.06 -6.39 -5.43
CA MET A 19 -0.76 -6.19 -6.10
C MET A 19 -0.87 -6.36 -7.63
N SER A 20 -1.60 -5.45 -8.26
CA SER A 20 -1.66 -5.27 -9.71
C SER A 20 -1.81 -3.78 -10.06
N PRO A 21 -1.29 -3.31 -11.21
CA PRO A 21 -1.30 -1.89 -11.56
C PRO A 21 -2.68 -1.23 -11.50
N GLY A 22 -3.73 -1.97 -11.88
CA GLY A 22 -5.11 -1.48 -11.89
C GLY A 22 -5.72 -1.26 -10.49
N HIS A 23 -5.14 -1.82 -9.44
CA HIS A 23 -5.59 -1.62 -8.06
C HIS A 23 -4.63 -0.71 -7.27
N LEU A 24 -3.32 -0.82 -7.53
CA LEU A 24 -2.30 -0.03 -6.84
C LEU A 24 -2.47 1.48 -7.07
N SER A 25 -2.54 1.93 -8.33
CA SER A 25 -2.61 3.37 -8.62
C SER A 25 -3.87 4.03 -8.03
N PRO A 26 -5.10 3.48 -8.23
CA PRO A 26 -6.29 4.08 -7.63
C PRO A 26 -6.26 4.13 -6.10
N MET A 27 -5.71 3.10 -5.46
CA MET A 27 -5.60 3.06 -4.00
C MET A 27 -4.63 4.11 -3.45
N ILE A 28 -3.55 4.43 -4.18
CA ILE A 28 -2.66 5.55 -3.84
C ILE A 28 -3.43 6.88 -3.94
N ASP A 29 -4.20 7.07 -5.02
CA ASP A 29 -4.99 8.29 -5.19
C ASP A 29 -6.05 8.46 -4.08
N ILE A 30 -6.69 7.38 -3.65
CA ILE A 30 -7.60 7.40 -2.50
C ILE A 30 -6.82 7.73 -1.22
N ALA A 31 -5.67 7.11 -0.97
CA ALA A 31 -4.83 7.42 0.20
C ALA A 31 -4.42 8.90 0.24
N ARG A 32 -4.09 9.50 -0.92
CA ARG A 32 -3.83 10.93 -1.06
C ARG A 32 -5.04 11.78 -0.68
N LEU A 33 -6.24 11.39 -1.11
CA LEU A 33 -7.48 12.08 -0.75
C LEU A 33 -7.72 12.04 0.77
N PHE A 34 -7.45 10.92 1.43
CA PHE A 34 -7.56 10.87 2.89
C PHE A 34 -6.51 11.77 3.57
N ALA A 35 -5.25 11.70 3.10
CA ALA A 35 -4.17 12.53 3.61
C ALA A 35 -4.45 14.03 3.44
N SER A 36 -5.04 14.45 2.32
CA SER A 36 -5.44 15.86 2.06
C SER A 36 -6.49 16.40 3.02
N HIS A 37 -7.20 15.54 3.74
CA HIS A 37 -8.19 15.92 4.75
C HIS A 37 -7.70 15.71 6.19
N GLY A 38 -6.38 15.60 6.41
CA GLY A 38 -5.78 15.52 7.75
C GLY A 38 -5.80 14.12 8.37
N THR A 39 -6.07 13.08 7.58
CA THR A 39 -5.98 11.68 8.01
C THR A 39 -4.55 11.17 7.81
N LYS A 40 -3.99 10.43 8.76
CA LYS A 40 -2.76 9.68 8.53
C LYS A 40 -3.06 8.49 7.61
N ALA A 41 -2.35 8.36 6.50
CA ALA A 41 -2.55 7.30 5.53
C ALA A 41 -1.30 6.40 5.45
N THR A 42 -1.49 5.09 5.50
CA THR A 42 -0.42 4.10 5.26
C THR A 42 -0.83 3.13 4.17
N ILE A 43 0.02 2.92 3.18
CA ILE A 43 -0.17 1.91 2.14
C ILE A 43 0.65 0.67 2.49
N LEU A 44 0.02 -0.50 2.42
CA LEU A 44 0.68 -1.78 2.55
C LEU A 44 1.20 -2.22 1.17
N ALA A 45 2.44 -2.68 1.12
CA ALA A 45 3.09 -3.17 -0.09
C ALA A 45 4.02 -4.34 0.21
N THR A 46 4.60 -4.94 -0.82
CA THR A 46 5.59 -6.02 -0.72
C THR A 46 6.95 -5.56 -1.27
N PRO A 47 8.08 -6.20 -0.87
CA PRO A 47 9.45 -5.72 -1.14
C PRO A 47 9.78 -5.38 -2.59
N GLN A 48 9.34 -6.17 -3.57
CA GLN A 48 9.73 -6.01 -4.97
C GLN A 48 9.28 -4.69 -5.59
N LYS A 49 8.29 -4.00 -5.01
CA LYS A 49 7.69 -2.81 -5.61
C LYS A 49 8.08 -1.49 -4.95
N ILE A 50 8.96 -1.50 -3.93
CA ILE A 50 9.38 -0.28 -3.21
C ILE A 50 9.80 0.83 -4.20
N THR A 51 10.59 0.53 -5.23
CA THR A 51 11.12 1.56 -6.16
C THR A 51 10.04 2.22 -7.03
N ARG A 52 9.06 1.45 -7.54
CA ARG A 52 7.97 2.01 -8.37
C ARG A 52 6.94 2.75 -7.50
N PHE A 53 6.69 2.27 -6.28
CA PHE A 53 5.88 2.98 -5.30
C PHE A 53 6.54 4.29 -4.87
N GLN A 54 7.83 4.25 -4.52
CA GLN A 54 8.60 5.46 -4.18
C GLN A 54 8.54 6.49 -5.31
N THR A 55 8.65 6.09 -6.56
CA THR A 55 8.52 7.05 -7.67
C THR A 55 7.15 7.73 -7.71
N ILE A 56 6.07 6.99 -7.44
CA ILE A 56 4.71 7.55 -7.41
C ILE A 56 4.51 8.42 -6.18
N LEU A 57 4.97 7.98 -5.00
CA LEU A 57 4.88 8.71 -3.73
C LEU A 57 5.73 9.98 -3.73
N ASN A 58 6.94 9.95 -4.31
CA ASN A 58 7.87 11.07 -4.36
C ASN A 58 7.41 12.17 -5.33
N ARG A 59 6.54 11.85 -6.30
CA ARG A 59 6.05 12.83 -7.28
C ARG A 59 5.26 13.98 -6.64
N ASP A 60 4.69 13.78 -5.45
CA ASP A 60 3.85 14.77 -4.79
C ASP A 60 4.53 15.52 -3.65
N GLN A 61 5.75 15.11 -3.27
CA GLN A 61 6.52 15.79 -2.21
C GLN A 61 6.87 17.24 -2.57
N HIS A 62 6.76 17.63 -3.85
CA HIS A 62 7.05 18.98 -4.32
C HIS A 62 5.82 19.89 -4.50
N THR A 63 4.59 19.38 -4.32
CA THR A 63 3.38 20.12 -4.74
C THR A 63 2.57 20.69 -3.59
N THR A 64 2.80 20.25 -2.35
CA THR A 64 2.02 20.70 -1.19
C THR A 64 2.95 21.11 -0.04
N ASN A 65 2.78 22.34 0.45
CA ASN A 65 3.41 22.84 1.68
C ASN A 65 2.86 22.16 2.95
N ASN A 66 2.02 21.14 2.78
CA ASN A 66 1.44 20.35 3.86
C ASN A 66 2.08 18.98 3.84
N ASN A 67 2.50 18.54 5.01
CA ASN A 67 3.25 17.33 5.33
C ASN A 67 2.46 16.02 5.07
N ASN A 68 1.73 15.92 3.95
CA ASN A 68 0.85 14.81 3.57
C ASN A 68 1.65 13.61 3.04
N ILE A 69 2.58 13.16 3.87
CA ILE A 69 3.39 11.99 3.59
C ILE A 69 2.49 10.77 3.80
N ILE A 70 2.24 10.03 2.74
CA ILE A 70 1.66 8.69 2.83
C ILE A 70 2.78 7.76 3.28
N ASP A 71 2.58 7.09 4.40
CA ASP A 71 3.52 6.09 4.91
C ASP A 71 3.45 4.81 4.07
N LEU A 72 4.57 4.10 3.95
CA LEU A 72 4.65 2.79 3.32
C LEU A 72 4.98 1.74 4.38
N LEU A 73 4.13 0.73 4.51
CA LEU A 73 4.39 -0.48 5.30
C LEU A 73 4.70 -1.63 4.34
N VAL A 74 5.88 -2.23 4.48
CA VAL A 74 6.31 -3.37 3.65
C VAL A 74 6.07 -4.67 4.41
N LEU A 75 5.36 -5.60 3.79
CA LEU A 75 5.06 -6.93 4.30
C LEU A 75 5.81 -7.99 3.49
N ASP A 76 6.40 -8.95 4.17
CA ASP A 76 7.08 -10.06 3.52
C ASP A 76 6.09 -10.91 2.73
N PHE A 77 6.40 -11.18 1.46
CA PHE A 77 5.54 -11.98 0.62
C PHE A 77 5.77 -13.49 0.85
N PRO A 78 4.72 -14.30 1.07
CA PRO A 78 4.86 -15.70 1.46
C PRO A 78 5.07 -16.61 0.24
N TYR A 79 6.24 -16.48 -0.41
CA TYR A 79 6.57 -17.20 -1.64
C TYR A 79 6.46 -18.73 -1.48
N SER A 80 7.04 -19.26 -0.41
CA SER A 80 7.16 -20.70 -0.17
C SER A 80 5.80 -21.33 0.10
N GLU A 81 5.01 -20.73 1.00
CA GLU A 81 3.69 -21.17 1.40
C GLU A 81 2.69 -21.11 0.23
N ALA A 82 2.88 -20.14 -0.68
CA ALA A 82 2.07 -19.96 -1.86
C ALA A 82 2.49 -20.82 -3.05
N ASN A 83 3.61 -21.55 -2.97
CA ASN A 83 4.22 -22.25 -4.12
C ASN A 83 4.42 -21.29 -5.31
N LEU A 84 5.00 -20.13 -5.04
CA LEU A 84 5.31 -19.12 -6.05
C LEU A 84 6.83 -18.96 -6.20
N PRO A 85 7.32 -18.71 -7.42
CA PRO A 85 8.70 -18.33 -7.61
C PRO A 85 9.01 -17.02 -6.90
N GLU A 86 10.20 -16.93 -6.31
CA GLU A 86 10.71 -15.68 -5.72
C GLU A 86 10.66 -14.55 -6.73
N ASN A 87 10.54 -13.31 -6.24
CA ASN A 87 10.52 -12.10 -7.06
C ASN A 87 9.26 -11.90 -7.91
N TYR A 88 8.23 -12.72 -7.77
CA TYR A 88 6.94 -12.55 -8.46
C TYR A 88 5.83 -12.10 -7.52
N GLU A 89 5.90 -10.83 -7.11
CA GLU A 89 4.93 -10.21 -6.19
C GLU A 89 3.84 -9.41 -6.92
N ASN A 90 3.66 -9.58 -8.23
CA ASN A 90 2.61 -8.88 -8.98
C ASN A 90 1.90 -9.79 -9.97
N LEU A 91 0.59 -9.59 -10.09
CA LEU A 91 -0.24 -10.40 -10.99
C LEU A 91 0.20 -10.29 -12.45
N ASP A 92 0.62 -9.09 -12.88
CA ASP A 92 1.02 -8.79 -14.26
C ASP A 92 2.41 -9.31 -14.63
N THR A 93 3.25 -9.62 -13.63
CA THR A 93 4.60 -10.13 -13.87
C THR A 93 4.70 -11.64 -13.72
N LEU A 94 3.66 -12.34 -13.24
CA LEU A 94 3.68 -13.80 -13.05
C LEU A 94 4.17 -14.53 -14.32
N PRO A 95 5.00 -15.57 -14.17
CA PRO A 95 5.57 -16.29 -15.32
C PRO A 95 4.54 -17.17 -16.03
N SER A 96 3.38 -17.41 -15.41
CA SER A 96 2.25 -18.13 -16.01
C SER A 96 0.94 -17.72 -15.35
N ARG A 97 -0.13 -17.64 -16.15
CA ARG A 97 -1.50 -17.36 -15.68
C ARG A 97 -2.02 -18.43 -14.70
N ASN A 98 -1.50 -19.65 -14.77
CA ASN A 98 -1.91 -20.72 -13.85
C ASN A 98 -1.52 -20.44 -12.39
N LEU A 99 -0.55 -19.53 -12.16
CA LEU A 99 -0.13 -19.12 -10.83
C LEU A 99 -1.02 -18.02 -10.22
N SER A 100 -1.96 -17.45 -10.98
CA SER A 100 -2.81 -16.36 -10.50
C SER A 100 -3.64 -16.74 -9.28
N TYR A 101 -4.11 -17.99 -9.18
CA TYR A 101 -4.85 -18.45 -8.00
C TYR A 101 -3.95 -18.47 -6.75
N ASN A 102 -2.77 -19.08 -6.85
CA ASN A 102 -1.79 -19.12 -5.77
C ASN A 102 -1.38 -17.71 -5.33
N PHE A 103 -1.17 -16.82 -6.30
CA PHE A 103 -0.89 -15.41 -6.06
C PHE A 103 -2.00 -14.69 -5.30
N THR A 104 -3.24 -14.79 -5.77
CA THR A 104 -4.38 -14.17 -5.08
C THR A 104 -4.54 -14.71 -3.66
N LYS A 105 -4.36 -16.03 -3.47
CA LYS A 105 -4.38 -16.64 -2.14
C LYS A 105 -3.28 -16.09 -1.24
N ALA A 106 -2.05 -15.95 -1.74
CA ALA A 106 -0.91 -15.40 -1.01
C ALA A 106 -1.17 -13.96 -0.52
N ILE A 107 -1.75 -13.12 -1.39
CA ILE A 107 -2.13 -11.74 -1.04
C ILE A 107 -3.18 -11.71 0.06
N MET A 108 -4.14 -12.64 0.07
CA MET A 108 -5.19 -12.70 1.09
C MET A 108 -4.70 -13.21 2.46
N THR A 109 -3.45 -13.69 2.56
CA THR A 109 -2.84 -14.18 3.80
C THR A 109 -1.80 -13.23 4.40
N LEU A 110 -1.53 -12.12 3.73
CA LEU A 110 -0.75 -10.99 4.27
C LEU A 110 -1.56 -10.23 5.33
#